data_AF-Q6LIU0-F1
#
_entry.id   AF-Q6LIU0-F1
#
_cell.length_a   1.000
_cell.length_b   1.000
_cell.length_c   1.000
_cell.angle_alpha   90.00
_cell.angle_beta   90.00
_cell.angle_gamma   90.00
#
_symmetry.space_group_name_H-M   'P 1'
#
loop_
_entity.id
_entity.type
_entity.pdbx_description
1 polymer ?
#
loop_
_entity_poly.entity_id
_entity_poly.type
_entity_poly.pdbx_seq_one_letter_code
_entity_poly.pdbx_strand_id
1 'polypeptide(L)'
;MAILFAGHYKALDALSKTIMVVLVIATVSAVIVAASKGSVAPADFEAPSPWAIASIGFLVVMMGWMPAPIEISCLTSLWLKSQRKEQNVTAKSALFDFNVGYIGTALLAIVFLALGALVLNGNGTELKTSGIGFSHQLVGMYASTIGEWSRDLIAVIAFFCIFGSTITVIDGYSRAFSRSQFTYSEKRA
;
A
#
# COMPACT_ATOMS: atom_id res chain seq x y z
N MET A 1 5.63 -19.06 11.15
CA MET A 1 6.97 -19.35 11.74
C MET A 1 7.73 -20.43 10.97
N ALA A 2 7.14 -21.56 10.58
CA ALA A 2 7.83 -22.61 9.80
C ALA A 2 8.20 -22.22 8.33
N ILE A 3 7.45 -21.31 7.71
CA ILE A 3 7.67 -20.90 6.30
C ILE A 3 8.90 -19.99 6.12
N LEU A 4 9.27 -19.22 7.15
CA LEU A 4 10.42 -18.31 7.10
C LEU A 4 11.77 -19.04 7.16
N PHE A 5 11.81 -20.27 7.70
CA PHE A 5 13.04 -21.07 7.81
C PHE A 5 13.36 -21.93 6.57
N ALA A 6 12.44 -22.05 5.61
CA ALA A 6 12.52 -23.08 4.56
C ALA A 6 12.84 -22.54 3.14
N GLY A 7 13.46 -21.37 2.99
CA GLY A 7 13.90 -20.89 1.65
C GLY A 7 12.78 -20.42 0.70
N HIS A 8 11.57 -20.16 1.22
CA HIS A 8 10.39 -19.77 0.43
C HIS A 8 10.29 -18.25 0.14
N TYR A 9 11.35 -17.47 0.36
CA TYR A 9 11.36 -16.03 0.03
C TYR A 9 10.96 -15.76 -1.42
N LYS A 10 11.38 -16.62 -2.35
CA LYS A 10 10.98 -16.53 -3.77
C LYS A 10 9.49 -16.79 -4.00
N ALA A 11 8.89 -17.73 -3.26
CA ALA A 11 7.47 -18.02 -3.38
C ALA A 11 6.61 -16.89 -2.82
N LEU A 12 7.02 -16.30 -1.69
CA LEU A 12 6.34 -15.16 -1.09
C LEU A 12 6.48 -13.89 -1.96
N ASP A 13 7.67 -13.66 -2.53
CA ASP A 13 7.93 -12.55 -3.47
C ASP A 13 7.10 -12.70 -4.75
N ALA A 14 7.05 -13.90 -5.33
CA ALA A 14 6.21 -14.19 -6.49
C ALA A 14 4.72 -13.98 -6.18
N LEU A 15 4.24 -14.51 -5.06
CA LEU A 15 2.85 -14.36 -4.61
C LEU A 15 2.50 -12.87 -4.42
N SER A 16 3.36 -12.11 -3.73
CA SER A 16 3.17 -10.67 -3.49
C SER A 16 3.08 -9.89 -4.81
N LYS A 17 3.98 -10.18 -5.76
CA LYS A 17 3.95 -9.57 -7.10
C LYS A 17 2.66 -9.90 -7.84
N THR A 18 2.20 -11.15 -7.81
CA THR A 18 0.94 -11.55 -8.44
C THR A 18 -0.23 -10.80 -7.82
N ILE A 19 -0.32 -10.74 -6.49
CA ILE A 19 -1.40 -10.04 -5.79
C ILE A 19 -1.41 -8.55 -6.13
N MET A 20 -0.24 -7.91 -6.13
CA MET A 20 -0.11 -6.49 -6.49
C MET A 20 -0.56 -6.22 -7.92
N VAL A 21 -0.18 -7.07 -8.89
CA VAL A 21 -0.62 -6.93 -10.29
C VAL A 21 -2.14 -7.10 -10.39
N VAL A 22 -2.72 -8.10 -9.73
CA VAL A 22 -4.17 -8.32 -9.73
C VAL A 22 -4.90 -7.15 -9.08
N LEU A 23 -4.38 -6.61 -7.97
CA LEU A 23 -4.94 -5.42 -7.31
C LEU A 23 -4.95 -4.23 -8.27
N VAL A 24 -3.81 -3.90 -8.89
CA VAL A 24 -3.71 -2.78 -9.82
C VAL A 24 -4.70 -2.93 -10.98
N ILE A 25 -4.80 -4.12 -11.57
CA ILE A 25 -5.76 -4.39 -12.65
C ILE A 25 -7.20 -4.20 -12.16
N ALA A 26 -7.53 -4.73 -10.98
CA ALA A 26 -8.87 -4.61 -10.39
C ALA A 26 -9.22 -3.15 -10.08
N THR A 27 -8.30 -2.38 -9.50
CA THR A 27 -8.49 -0.95 -9.18
C THR A 27 -8.65 -0.12 -10.46
N VAL A 28 -7.79 -0.32 -11.47
CA VAL A 28 -7.90 0.39 -12.75
C VAL A 28 -9.23 0.05 -13.43
N SER A 29 -9.63 -1.23 -13.43
CA SER A 29 -10.92 -1.66 -13.96
C SER A 29 -12.09 -1.03 -13.19
N ALA A 30 -11.99 -0.94 -11.86
CA ALA A 30 -12.99 -0.27 -11.02
C ALA A 30 -13.15 1.19 -11.44
N VAL A 31 -12.04 1.92 -11.60
CA VAL A 31 -12.07 3.33 -12.00
C VAL A 31 -12.67 3.51 -13.39
N ILE A 32 -12.32 2.67 -14.36
CA ILE A 32 -12.89 2.74 -15.72
C ILE A 32 -14.41 2.52 -15.67
N VAL A 33 -14.87 1.50 -14.94
CA VAL A 33 -16.30 1.20 -14.81
C VAL A 33 -17.03 2.32 -14.06
N ALA A 34 -16.47 2.82 -12.96
CA ALA A 34 -17.03 3.93 -12.21
C ALA A 34 -17.12 5.20 -13.08
N ALA A 35 -16.07 5.53 -13.84
CA ALA A 35 -16.06 6.67 -14.75
C ALA A 35 -17.12 6.52 -15.85
N SER A 36 -17.36 5.30 -16.37
CA SER A 36 -18.40 5.05 -17.38
C SER A 36 -19.83 5.17 -16.85
N LYS A 37 -20.05 4.89 -15.56
CA LYS A 37 -21.37 5.00 -14.90
C LYS A 37 -21.72 6.45 -14.52
N GLY A 38 -20.74 7.36 -14.54
CA GLY A 38 -20.89 8.73 -14.08
C GLY A 38 -20.74 8.86 -12.56
N SER A 39 -20.62 10.10 -12.07
CA SER A 39 -20.52 10.38 -10.63
C SER A 39 -21.80 9.94 -9.91
N VAL A 40 -21.65 9.33 -8.73
CA VAL A 40 -22.78 8.99 -7.85
C VAL A 40 -23.42 10.25 -7.23
N ALA A 41 -22.74 11.40 -7.31
CA ALA A 41 -23.24 12.66 -6.80
C ALA A 41 -24.54 13.11 -7.52
N PRO A 42 -25.60 13.49 -6.78
CA PRO A 42 -26.80 14.11 -7.35
C PRO A 42 -26.45 15.34 -8.20
N ALA A 43 -27.27 15.66 -9.20
CA ALA A 43 -27.04 16.82 -10.08
C ALA A 43 -26.96 18.16 -9.31
N ASP A 44 -27.58 18.24 -8.14
CA ASP A 44 -27.61 19.42 -7.26
C ASP A 44 -26.50 19.40 -6.20
N PHE A 45 -25.59 18.42 -6.24
CA PHE A 45 -24.51 18.31 -5.26
C PHE A 45 -23.40 19.32 -5.56
N GLU A 46 -23.30 20.34 -4.72
CA GLU A 46 -22.13 21.21 -4.70
C GLU A 46 -20.99 20.54 -3.92
N ALA A 47 -20.00 20.04 -4.66
CA ALA A 47 -18.79 19.52 -4.06
C ALA A 47 -18.03 20.64 -3.32
N PRO A 48 -17.54 20.41 -2.08
CA PRO A 48 -16.75 21.39 -1.37
C PRO A 48 -15.49 21.75 -2.18
N SER A 49 -15.21 23.04 -2.29
CA SER A 49 -14.08 23.52 -3.08
C SER A 49 -12.75 22.93 -2.56
N PRO A 50 -11.91 22.37 -3.44
CA PRO A 50 -10.57 21.91 -3.07
C PRO A 50 -9.68 23.03 -2.49
N TRP A 51 -10.00 24.28 -2.80
CA TRP A 51 -9.26 25.47 -2.38
C TRP A 51 -9.78 26.09 -1.08
N ALA A 52 -10.79 25.48 -0.45
CA ALA A 52 -11.25 25.92 0.86
C ALA A 52 -10.14 25.72 1.91
N ILE A 53 -10.03 26.65 2.86
CA ILE A 53 -9.00 26.61 3.93
C ILE A 53 -9.08 25.28 4.71
N ALA A 54 -10.29 24.76 4.93
CA ALA A 54 -10.49 23.46 5.58
C ALA A 54 -9.89 22.29 4.77
N SER A 55 -10.08 22.29 3.44
CA SER A 55 -9.53 21.28 2.51
C SER A 55 -7.99 21.33 2.49
N ILE A 56 -7.42 22.54 2.46
CA ILE A 56 -5.97 22.74 2.54
C ILE A 56 -5.42 22.27 3.89
N GLY A 57 -6.10 22.60 4.99
CA GLY A 57 -5.75 22.13 6.34
C GLY A 57 -5.75 20.61 6.43
N PHE A 58 -6.76 19.94 5.88
CA PHE A 58 -6.82 18.48 5.80
C PHE A 58 -5.66 17.89 5.00
N LEU A 59 -5.33 18.47 3.83
CA LEU A 59 -4.18 18.03 3.01
C LEU A 59 -2.86 18.17 3.77
N VAL A 60 -2.64 19.27 4.48
CA VAL A 60 -1.43 19.50 5.28
C VAL A 60 -1.31 18.47 6.40
N VAL A 61 -2.40 18.19 7.12
CA VAL A 61 -2.41 17.17 8.18
C VAL A 61 -2.16 15.77 7.61
N MET A 62 -2.79 15.42 6.47
CA MET A 62 -2.57 14.14 5.81
C MET A 62 -1.12 13.97 5.32
N MET A 63 -0.53 15.02 4.75
CA MET A 63 0.90 15.01 4.37
C MET A 63 1.82 14.88 5.58
N GLY A 64 1.51 15.58 6.68
CA GLY A 64 2.28 15.51 7.93
C GLY A 64 2.16 14.17 8.66
N TRP A 65 1.09 13.42 8.41
CA TRP A 65 0.89 12.06 8.94
C TRP A 65 1.56 10.97 8.08
N MET A 66 2.06 11.32 6.89
CA MET A 66 2.69 10.40 5.94
C MET A 66 4.24 10.49 5.84
N PRO A 67 5.04 10.83 6.88
CA PRO A 67 6.42 10.40 6.91
C PRO A 67 6.45 8.90 7.23
N ALA A 68 7.05 8.10 6.34
CA ALA A 68 7.37 6.72 6.70
C ALA A 68 8.24 6.74 7.98
N PRO A 69 7.94 5.92 9.00
CA PRO A 69 8.73 5.86 10.21
C PRO A 69 10.21 5.68 9.86
N ILE A 70 11.11 6.39 10.55
CA ILE A 70 12.56 6.37 10.27
C ILE A 70 13.13 4.94 10.28
N GLU A 71 12.47 4.05 11.01
CA GLU A 71 12.71 2.62 11.08
C GLU A 71 12.67 1.96 9.69
N ILE A 72 11.75 2.34 8.81
CA ILE A 72 11.62 1.76 7.46
C ILE A 72 12.88 2.03 6.63
N SER A 73 13.48 3.21 6.79
CA SER A 73 14.77 3.56 6.15
C SER A 73 15.92 2.69 6.67
N CYS A 74 15.90 2.32 7.95
CA CYS A 74 16.87 1.38 8.52
C CYS A 74 16.66 -0.06 7.99
N LEU A 75 15.40 -0.52 7.92
CA LEU A 75 15.06 -1.86 7.43
C LEU A 75 15.49 -2.07 5.97
N THR A 76 15.12 -1.12 5.11
CA THR A 76 15.49 -1.11 3.69
C THR A 76 17.01 -1.10 3.49
N SER A 77 17.75 -0.33 4.30
CA SER A 77 19.21 -0.29 4.28
C SER A 77 19.85 -1.64 4.65
N LEU A 78 19.33 -2.30 5.69
CA LEU A 78 19.79 -3.64 6.09
C LEU A 78 19.50 -4.69 5.02
N TRP A 79 18.35 -4.58 4.34
CA TRP A 79 17.97 -5.46 3.25
C TRP A 79 18.92 -5.29 2.05
N LEU A 80 19.17 -4.05 1.64
CA LEU A 80 20.13 -3.72 0.57
C LEU A 80 21.54 -4.24 0.88
N LYS A 81 21.99 -4.10 2.14
CA LYS A 81 23.28 -4.63 2.60
C LYS A 81 23.34 -6.16 2.53
N SER A 82 22.25 -6.86 2.82
CA SER A 82 22.14 -8.31 2.67
C SER A 82 22.18 -8.72 1.20
N GLN A 83 21.40 -8.05 0.36
CA GLN A 83 21.31 -8.33 -1.07
C GLN A 83 22.65 -8.14 -1.79
N ARG A 84 23.44 -7.13 -1.36
CA ARG A 84 24.78 -6.87 -1.90
C ARG A 84 25.78 -8.02 -1.69
N LYS A 85 25.49 -8.97 -0.79
CA LYS A 85 26.33 -10.18 -0.59
C LYS A 85 26.11 -11.22 -1.68
N GLU A 86 24.94 -11.23 -2.30
CA GLU A 86 24.53 -12.22 -3.31
C GLU A 86 24.44 -11.62 -4.72
N GLN A 87 24.26 -10.30 -4.83
CA GLN A 87 24.07 -9.58 -6.08
C GLN A 87 24.95 -8.33 -6.15
N ASN A 88 25.45 -8.01 -7.33
CA ASN A 88 26.17 -6.76 -7.58
C ASN A 88 25.19 -5.57 -7.64
N VAL A 89 24.84 -5.04 -6.47
CA VAL A 89 23.98 -3.85 -6.37
C VAL A 89 24.83 -2.59 -6.50
N THR A 90 24.61 -1.83 -7.57
CA THR A 90 25.21 -0.50 -7.78
C THR A 90 24.25 0.59 -7.31
N ALA A 91 24.77 1.77 -6.96
CA ALA A 91 23.94 2.93 -6.59
C ALA A 91 22.91 3.29 -7.68
N LYS A 92 23.30 3.16 -8.96
CA LYS A 92 22.42 3.39 -10.10
C LYS A 92 21.27 2.37 -10.16
N SER A 93 21.56 1.09 -9.92
CA SER A 93 20.53 0.04 -9.88
C SER A 93 19.57 0.23 -8.71
N ALA A 94 20.07 0.61 -7.53
CA ALA A 94 19.25 0.86 -6.35
C ALA A 94 18.34 2.10 -6.53
N LEU A 95 18.88 3.18 -7.10
CA LEU A 95 18.08 4.37 -7.44
C LEU A 95 17.02 4.08 -8.49
N PHE A 96 17.34 3.26 -9.48
CA PHE A 96 16.36 2.85 -10.49
C PHE A 96 15.21 2.05 -9.87
N ASP A 97 15.51 1.04 -9.05
CA ASP A 97 14.51 0.24 -8.35
C ASP A 97 13.61 1.10 -7.44
N PHE A 98 14.22 2.02 -6.68
CA PHE A 98 13.50 2.99 -5.87
C PHE A 98 12.57 3.89 -6.70
N ASN A 99 13.05 4.46 -7.80
CA ASN A 99 12.25 5.34 -8.65
C ASN A 99 11.07 4.61 -9.31
N VAL A 100 11.28 3.36 -9.74
CA VAL A 100 10.20 2.52 -10.31
C VAL A 100 9.13 2.27 -9.25
N GLY A 101 9.52 1.88 -8.03
CA GLY A 101 8.60 1.70 -6.92
C GLY A 101 7.86 3.00 -6.56
N TYR A 102 8.60 4.11 -6.45
CA TYR A 102 8.05 5.42 -6.11
C TYR A 102 7.01 5.90 -7.14
N ILE A 103 7.36 5.90 -8.43
CA ILE A 103 6.43 6.29 -9.50
C ILE A 103 5.23 5.34 -9.55
N GLY A 104 5.46 4.03 -9.41
CA GLY A 104 4.37 3.04 -9.40
C GLY A 104 3.36 3.29 -8.28
N THR A 105 3.85 3.54 -7.05
CA THR A 105 2.97 3.88 -5.91
C THR A 105 2.26 5.21 -6.08
N ALA A 106 2.92 6.23 -6.66
CA ALA A 106 2.30 7.52 -6.94
C ALA A 106 1.15 7.40 -7.96
N LEU A 107 1.35 6.65 -9.05
CA LEU A 107 0.30 6.37 -10.02
C LEU A 107 -0.86 5.62 -9.37
N LEU A 108 -0.57 4.60 -8.57
CA LEU A 108 -1.60 3.83 -7.88
C LEU A 108 -2.41 4.70 -6.89
N ALA A 109 -1.76 5.63 -6.19
CA ALA A 109 -2.42 6.59 -5.30
C ALA A 109 -3.43 7.47 -6.06
N ILE A 110 -3.07 7.93 -7.27
CA ILE A 110 -3.99 8.69 -8.13
C ILE A 110 -5.20 7.84 -8.53
N VAL A 111 -5.01 6.56 -8.85
CA VAL A 111 -6.11 5.63 -9.19
C VAL A 111 -7.03 5.42 -7.99
N PHE A 112 -6.49 5.21 -6.79
CA PHE A 112 -7.31 5.08 -5.57
C PHE A 112 -8.06 6.38 -5.23
N LEU A 113 -7.42 7.54 -5.41
CA LEU A 113 -8.05 8.84 -5.23
C LEU A 113 -9.22 9.02 -6.21
N ALA A 114 -9.03 8.65 -7.48
CA ALA A 114 -10.09 8.68 -8.48
C ALA A 114 -11.25 7.74 -8.15
N LEU A 115 -10.96 6.52 -7.69
CA LEU A 115 -11.99 5.57 -7.26
C LEU A 115 -12.80 6.13 -6.08
N GLY A 116 -12.14 6.69 -5.07
CA GLY A 116 -12.80 7.33 -3.94
C GLY A 116 -13.64 8.52 -4.39
N ALA A 117 -13.12 9.38 -5.27
CA ALA A 117 -13.85 10.51 -5.81
C ALA A 117 -15.10 10.09 -6.59
N LEU A 118 -15.04 9.02 -7.39
CA LEU A 118 -16.17 8.59 -8.20
C LEU A 118 -17.25 7.83 -7.41
N VAL A 119 -16.86 7.06 -6.40
CA VAL A 119 -17.76 6.13 -5.69
C VAL A 119 -18.25 6.67 -4.34
N LEU A 120 -17.44 7.49 -3.65
CA LEU A 120 -17.78 8.01 -2.32
C LEU A 120 -18.26 9.46 -2.34
N ASN A 121 -17.79 10.28 -3.29
CA ASN A 121 -18.17 11.69 -3.34
C ASN A 121 -19.65 11.83 -3.72
N GLY A 122 -20.42 12.55 -2.90
CA GLY A 122 -21.85 12.79 -3.14
C GLY A 122 -22.79 11.62 -2.82
N ASN A 123 -22.28 10.46 -2.37
CA ASN A 123 -23.09 9.28 -2.03
C ASN A 123 -23.77 9.38 -0.64
N GLY A 124 -23.48 10.42 0.14
CA GLY A 124 -24.03 10.62 1.50
C GLY A 124 -23.57 9.59 2.53
N THR A 125 -22.77 8.59 2.13
CA THR A 125 -22.21 7.57 3.02
C THR A 125 -21.00 8.11 3.76
N GLU A 126 -21.09 8.20 5.10
CA GLU A 126 -19.94 8.53 5.93
C GLU A 126 -18.87 7.44 5.87
N LEU A 127 -17.60 7.85 5.85
CA LEU A 127 -16.47 6.95 6.00
C LEU A 127 -16.46 6.36 7.40
N LYS A 128 -16.43 5.02 7.50
CA LYS A 128 -16.30 4.35 8.78
C LYS A 128 -14.96 4.70 9.44
N THR A 129 -15.02 5.06 10.72
CA THR A 129 -13.84 5.45 11.52
C THR A 129 -13.05 4.25 12.07
N SER A 130 -13.65 3.05 12.09
CA SER A 130 -12.97 1.82 12.50
C SER A 130 -12.27 1.16 11.31
N GLY A 131 -11.09 0.59 11.55
CA GLY A 131 -10.32 -0.10 10.50
C GLY A 131 -11.08 -1.26 9.85
N ILE A 132 -11.76 -2.08 10.66
CA ILE A 132 -12.61 -3.18 10.15
C ILE A 132 -13.77 -2.62 9.32
N GLY A 133 -14.44 -1.58 9.80
CA GLY A 133 -15.54 -0.93 9.08
C GLY A 133 -15.08 -0.35 7.75
N PHE A 134 -13.92 0.29 7.72
CA PHE A 134 -13.33 0.83 6.50
C PHE A 134 -12.96 -0.27 5.50
N SER A 135 -12.38 -1.40 5.96
CA SER A 135 -12.09 -2.54 5.08
C SER A 135 -13.36 -3.10 4.41
N HIS A 136 -14.45 -3.25 5.16
CA HIS A 136 -15.74 -3.68 4.59
C HIS A 136 -16.30 -2.65 3.60
N GLN A 137 -16.19 -1.36 3.90
CA GLN A 137 -16.62 -0.28 3.01
C GLN A 137 -15.80 -0.27 1.71
N LEU A 138 -14.48 -0.42 1.80
CA LEU A 138 -13.59 -0.50 0.66
C LEU A 138 -13.94 -1.69 -0.24
N VAL A 139 -14.09 -2.90 0.32
CA VAL A 139 -14.49 -4.07 -0.47
C VAL A 139 -15.87 -3.85 -1.11
N GLY A 140 -16.81 -3.25 -0.36
CA GLY A 140 -18.14 -2.90 -0.85
C GLY A 140 -18.11 -1.95 -2.06
N MET A 141 -17.20 -0.97 -2.10
CA MET A 141 -17.03 -0.07 -3.24
C MET A 141 -16.66 -0.81 -4.52
N TYR A 142 -15.80 -1.82 -4.44
CA TYR A 142 -15.44 -2.64 -5.60
C TYR A 142 -16.63 -3.48 -6.06
N ALA A 143 -17.31 -4.11 -5.11
CA ALA A 143 -18.49 -4.95 -5.37
C ALA A 143 -19.63 -4.16 -6.04
N SER A 144 -19.90 -2.92 -5.59
CA SER A 144 -20.91 -2.06 -6.20
C SER A 144 -20.50 -1.55 -7.59
N THR A 145 -19.20 -1.45 -7.86
CA THR A 145 -18.67 -0.90 -9.11
C THR A 145 -18.57 -1.96 -10.20
N ILE A 146 -17.85 -3.05 -9.96
CA ILE A 146 -17.53 -4.10 -10.96
C ILE A 146 -18.46 -5.33 -10.82
N GLY A 147 -19.08 -5.51 -9.65
CA GLY A 147 -20.04 -6.59 -9.39
C GLY A 147 -19.69 -7.42 -8.16
N GLU A 148 -20.69 -8.10 -7.61
CA GLU A 148 -20.59 -8.78 -6.30
C GLU A 148 -19.49 -9.86 -6.25
N TRP A 149 -19.17 -10.47 -7.40
CA TRP A 149 -18.07 -11.43 -7.55
C TRP A 149 -16.71 -10.86 -7.13
N SER A 150 -16.51 -9.53 -7.20
CA SER A 150 -15.24 -8.91 -6.82
C SER A 150 -15.08 -8.78 -5.30
N ARG A 151 -16.13 -8.99 -4.50
CA ARG A 151 -16.09 -8.86 -3.03
C ARG A 151 -15.02 -9.78 -2.43
N ASP A 152 -15.13 -11.07 -2.72
CA ASP A 152 -14.22 -12.06 -2.15
C ASP A 152 -12.81 -11.92 -2.71
N LEU A 153 -12.70 -11.57 -3.99
CA LEU A 153 -11.42 -11.30 -4.65
C LEU A 153 -10.65 -10.16 -3.93
N ILE A 154 -11.30 -9.00 -3.72
CA ILE A 154 -10.66 -7.84 -3.10
C ILE A 154 -10.40 -8.09 -1.62
N ALA A 155 -11.28 -8.81 -0.91
CA ALA A 155 -11.04 -9.20 0.48
C ALA A 155 -9.76 -10.06 0.62
N VAL A 156 -9.58 -11.04 -0.26
CA VAL A 156 -8.37 -11.89 -0.29
C VAL A 156 -7.12 -11.06 -0.63
N ILE A 157 -7.21 -10.17 -1.62
CA ILE A 157 -6.11 -9.28 -1.98
C ILE A 157 -5.72 -8.38 -0.81
N ALA A 158 -6.70 -7.73 -0.15
CA ALA A 158 -6.46 -6.86 0.99
C ALA A 158 -5.80 -7.62 2.16
N PHE A 159 -6.27 -8.84 2.44
CA PHE A 159 -5.66 -9.71 3.44
C PHE A 159 -4.19 -9.98 3.13
N PHE A 160 -3.87 -10.41 1.91
CA PHE A 160 -2.49 -10.71 1.57
C PHE A 160 -1.60 -9.48 1.48
N CYS A 161 -2.10 -8.32 1.06
CA CYS A 161 -1.33 -7.06 1.06
C CYS A 161 -0.91 -6.67 2.49
N ILE A 162 -1.84 -6.72 3.45
CA ILE A 162 -1.55 -6.41 4.86
C ILE A 162 -0.64 -7.49 5.46
N PHE A 163 -0.90 -8.75 5.16
CA PHE A 163 -0.09 -9.87 5.64
C PHE A 163 1.35 -9.82 5.13
N GLY A 164 1.55 -9.53 3.84
CA GLY A 164 2.88 -9.38 3.23
C GLY A 164 3.66 -8.20 3.81
N SER A 165 2.99 -7.08 4.08
CA SER A 165 3.58 -5.93 4.78
C SER A 165 4.03 -6.33 6.20
N THR A 166 3.20 -7.09 6.91
CA THR A 166 3.51 -7.59 8.26
C THR A 166 4.75 -8.49 8.27
N ILE A 167 4.84 -9.43 7.32
CA ILE A 167 6.03 -10.30 7.17
C ILE A 167 7.28 -9.46 6.90
N THR A 168 7.17 -8.47 6.00
CA THR A 168 8.30 -7.60 5.62
C THR A 168 8.84 -6.83 6.83
N VAL A 169 7.94 -6.30 7.66
CA VAL A 169 8.31 -5.58 8.90
C VAL A 169 8.94 -6.53 9.93
N ILE A 170 8.35 -7.71 10.15
CA ILE A 170 8.88 -8.72 11.10
C ILE A 170 10.30 -9.16 10.69
N ASP A 171 10.53 -9.43 9.40
CA ASP A 171 11.87 -9.77 8.89
C ASP A 171 12.85 -8.62 9.09
N GLY A 172 12.45 -7.41 8.74
CA GLY A 172 13.27 -6.22 8.94
C GLY A 172 13.69 -6.05 10.40
N TYR A 173 12.75 -6.13 11.35
CA TYR A 173 13.07 -6.05 12.77
C TYR A 173 14.02 -7.17 13.20
N SER A 174 13.77 -8.41 12.77
CA SER A 174 14.63 -9.56 13.09
C SER A 174 16.08 -9.33 12.65
N ARG A 175 16.28 -8.76 11.47
CA ARG A 175 17.61 -8.38 10.94
C ARG A 175 18.25 -7.25 11.74
N ALA A 176 17.47 -6.23 12.11
CA ALA A 176 17.94 -5.11 12.92
C ALA A 176 18.43 -5.58 14.31
N PHE A 177 17.66 -6.44 14.97
CA PHE A 177 18.04 -7.04 16.25
C PHE A 177 19.28 -7.94 16.13
N SER A 178 19.37 -8.77 15.10
CA SER A 178 20.57 -9.58 14.87
C SER A 178 21.83 -8.72 14.70
N ARG A 179 21.73 -7.59 14.00
CA ARG A 179 22.85 -6.67 13.79
C ARG A 179 23.26 -5.94 15.07
N SER A 180 22.29 -5.53 15.91
CA SER A 180 22.60 -4.86 17.18
C SER A 180 23.31 -5.80 18.15
N GLN A 181 22.87 -7.06 18.23
CA GLN A 181 23.50 -8.08 19.06
C GLN A 181 24.95 -8.37 18.60
N PHE A 182 25.18 -8.54 17.30
CA PHE A 182 26.54 -8.72 16.76
C PHE A 182 27.47 -7.55 17.12
N THR A 183 26.99 -6.32 16.97
CA THR A 183 27.77 -5.12 17.28
C THR A 183 28.05 -5.00 18.78
N TYR A 184 27.11 -5.44 19.63
CA TYR A 184 27.30 -5.47 21.08
C TYR A 184 28.33 -6.52 21.51
N SER A 185 28.34 -7.71 20.91
CA SER A 185 29.34 -8.74 21.19
C SER A 185 30.75 -8.35 20.72
N GLU A 186 30.87 -7.67 19.58
CA GLU A 186 32.16 -7.20 19.03
C GLU A 186 32.81 -6.14 19.93
N LYS A 187 32.02 -5.28 20.58
CA LYS A 187 32.54 -4.28 21.54
C LYS A 187 32.98 -4.87 22.89
N ARG A 188 32.62 -6.11 23.19
CA ARG A 188 32.99 -6.81 24.45
C ARG A 188 34.20 -7.75 24.28
N ALA A 189 34.61 -8.02 23.05
CA ALA A 189 35.81 -8.78 22.71
C ALA A 189 37.01 -7.84 22.51
#